data_AF-A0A0C2FXB2-F1
#
_entry.id   AF-A0A0C2FXB2-F1
#
_cell.length_a   1.000
_cell.length_b   1.000
_cell.length_c   1.000
_cell.angle_alpha   90.00
_cell.angle_beta   90.00
_cell.angle_gamma   90.00
#
_symmetry.space_group_name_H-M   'P 1'
#
loop_
_entity.id
_entity.type
_entity.pdbx_description
1 polymer ?
#
loop_
_entity_poly.entity_id
_entity_poly.type
_entity_poly.pdbx_seq_one_letter_code
_entity_poly.pdbx_strand_id
1 'polypeptide(L)'
;MEKYGQLMFSNVVVRRGEFFEAEERYDKNDEDVIHFDMITNIRRSVDDRGEYYSLTVHRYFCGKIPDTPPDWYLKKNWPFWPEMDAQQAS
;
A
#
# COMPACT_ATOMS: atom_id res chain seq x y z
N MET A 1 0.55 10.01 2.14
CA MET A 1 0.35 8.67 2.73
C MET A 1 0.51 8.66 4.25
N GLU A 2 1.42 9.48 4.81
CA GLU A 2 1.72 9.59 6.24
C GLU A 2 0.55 10.00 7.15
N LYS A 3 -0.55 10.52 6.60
CA LYS A 3 -1.67 11.04 7.39
C LYS A 3 -2.35 9.98 8.28
N TYR A 4 -2.37 8.72 7.84
CA TYR A 4 -3.03 7.61 8.54
C TYR A 4 -2.13 6.39 8.74
N GLY A 5 -0.93 6.41 8.17
CA GLY A 5 0.05 5.33 8.24
C GLY A 5 1.26 5.71 9.08
N GLN A 6 1.66 4.84 10.01
CA GLN A 6 2.90 4.96 10.76
C GLN A 6 4.03 4.23 10.02
N LEU A 7 5.16 4.90 9.79
CA LEU A 7 6.33 4.26 9.22
C LEU A 7 6.88 3.20 10.20
N MET A 8 6.95 1.94 9.75
CA MET A 8 7.48 0.83 10.53
C MET A 8 8.93 0.53 10.14
N PHE A 9 9.18 0.44 8.82
CA PHE A 9 10.50 0.13 8.27
C PHE A 9 10.75 0.95 7.01
N SER A 10 11.92 1.58 6.89
CA SER A 10 12.24 2.43 5.73
C SER A 10 13.17 1.81 4.69
N ASN A 11 13.83 0.68 4.99
CA ASN A 11 14.82 0.04 4.12
C ASN A 11 14.87 -1.48 4.34
N VAL A 12 13.74 -2.17 4.24
CA VAL A 12 13.74 -3.64 4.28
C VAL A 12 14.41 -4.16 3.02
N VAL A 13 15.51 -4.91 3.16
CA VAL A 13 16.20 -5.55 2.04
C VAL A 13 15.72 -6.99 1.93
N VAL A 14 15.22 -7.35 0.76
CA VAL A 14 14.80 -8.72 0.43
C VAL A 14 15.63 -9.21 -0.75
N ARG A 15 16.38 -10.29 -0.54
CA ARG A 15 17.20 -10.94 -1.57
C ARG A 15 16.55 -12.19 -2.10
N ARG A 16 17.16 -12.78 -3.13
CA ARG A 16 16.72 -14.04 -3.69
C ARG A 16 16.69 -15.14 -2.61
N GLY A 17 15.52 -15.73 -2.40
CA GLY A 17 15.28 -16.76 -1.38
C GLY A 17 14.84 -16.21 -0.02
N GLU A 18 14.87 -14.90 0.17
CA GLU A 18 14.29 -14.23 1.35
C GLU A 18 12.87 -13.75 1.02
N PHE A 19 12.06 -13.59 2.07
CA PHE A 19 10.75 -12.95 1.97
C PHE A 19 10.56 -12.03 3.19
N PHE A 20 9.73 -11.02 3.01
CA PHE A 20 9.25 -10.19 4.10
C PHE A 20 7.76 -10.46 4.29
N GLU A 21 7.38 -10.85 5.49
CA GLU A 21 5.99 -11.10 5.87
C GLU A 21 5.44 -9.87 6.61
N ALA A 22 4.46 -9.23 5.99
CA ALA A 22 3.76 -8.09 6.56
C ALA A 22 2.73 -8.55 7.60
N GLU A 23 2.41 -7.68 8.57
CA GLU A 23 1.47 -8.02 9.64
C GLU A 23 0.05 -7.53 9.31
N GLU A 24 -0.93 -8.39 9.57
CA GLU A 24 -2.34 -8.03 9.70
C GLU A 24 -2.80 -8.45 11.09
N ARG A 25 -3.55 -7.58 11.77
CA ARG A 25 -4.08 -7.87 13.10
C ARG A 25 -5.56 -7.65 13.14
N TYR A 26 -6.24 -8.62 13.72
CA TYR A 26 -7.68 -8.61 13.96
C TYR A 26 -7.99 -8.15 15.39
N ASP A 27 -9.25 -7.79 15.60
CA ASP A 27 -9.81 -7.52 16.91
C ASP A 27 -9.86 -8.78 17.79
N LYS A 28 -10.44 -8.68 18.98
CA LYS A 28 -10.47 -9.83 19.92
C LYS A 28 -11.39 -10.95 19.47
N ASN A 29 -12.31 -10.68 18.55
CA ASN A 29 -13.30 -11.62 18.06
C ASN A 29 -12.90 -12.22 16.71
N ASP A 30 -11.76 -11.78 16.13
CA ASP A 30 -11.29 -12.17 14.80
C ASP A 30 -12.26 -11.76 13.67
N GLU A 31 -13.10 -10.76 13.93
CA GLU A 31 -14.14 -10.30 12.98
C GLU A 31 -13.61 -9.16 12.10
N ASP A 32 -12.91 -8.20 12.71
CA ASP A 32 -12.49 -6.97 12.04
C ASP A 32 -10.98 -6.77 12.07
N VAL A 33 -10.41 -6.33 10.95
CA VAL A 33 -9.00 -5.92 10.88
C VAL A 33 -8.81 -4.58 11.58
N ILE A 34 -7.98 -4.55 12.63
CA ILE A 34 -7.69 -3.32 13.39
C ILE A 34 -6.51 -2.54 12.81
N HIS A 35 -5.53 -3.24 12.23
CA HIS A 35 -4.42 -2.64 11.50
C HIS A 35 -3.78 -3.61 10.52
N PHE A 36 -3.16 -3.06 9.49
CA PHE A 36 -2.43 -3.83 8.48
C PHE A 36 -1.19 -3.07 8.02
N ASP A 37 -0.18 -3.80 7.58
CA ASP A 37 1.05 -3.25 7.02
C ASP A 37 0.94 -3.11 5.49
N MET A 38 1.23 -1.91 5.00
CA MET A 38 1.25 -1.56 3.58
C MET A 38 2.70 -1.46 3.09
N ILE A 39 3.06 -2.32 2.14
CA ILE A 39 4.36 -2.31 1.48
C ILE A 39 4.32 -1.29 0.33
N THR A 40 5.29 -0.39 0.30
CA THR A 40 5.39 0.72 -0.63
C THR A 40 6.83 0.92 -1.10
N ASN A 41 7.02 1.76 -2.12
CA ASN A 41 8.34 2.20 -2.57
C ASN A 41 9.30 1.03 -2.86
N ILE A 42 8.76 -0.04 -3.47
CA ILE A 42 9.53 -1.22 -3.86
C ILE A 42 10.52 -0.80 -4.96
N ARG A 43 11.82 -0.92 -4.68
CA ARG A 43 12.88 -0.62 -5.65
C ARG A 43 13.80 -1.81 -5.80
N ARG A 44 14.14 -2.13 -7.05
CA ARG A 44 15.17 -3.13 -7.38
C ARG A 44 16.53 -2.44 -7.48
N SER A 45 17.56 -3.06 -6.93
CA SER A 45 18.95 -2.62 -7.04
C SER A 45 19.90 -3.83 -7.07
N VAL A 46 21.20 -3.58 -7.23
CA VAL A 46 22.25 -4.60 -7.28
C VAL A 46 23.44 -4.14 -6.44
N ASP A 47 24.02 -5.04 -5.65
CA ASP A 47 25.27 -4.84 -4.92
C ASP A 47 26.25 -6.01 -5.14
N ASP A 48 27.32 -6.05 -4.35
CA ASP A 48 28.36 -7.08 -4.35
C ASP A 48 27.82 -8.51 -4.09
N ARG A 49 26.64 -8.62 -3.49
CA ARG A 49 25.96 -9.89 -3.20
C ARG A 49 24.87 -10.24 -4.21
N GLY A 50 24.64 -9.38 -5.21
CA GLY A 50 23.68 -9.60 -6.30
C GLY A 50 22.43 -8.71 -6.22
N GLU A 51 21.38 -9.11 -6.95
CA GLU A 51 20.12 -8.35 -7.00
C GLU A 51 19.36 -8.40 -5.67
N TYR A 52 18.75 -7.28 -5.29
CA TYR A 52 17.88 -7.19 -4.12
C TYR A 52 16.74 -6.18 -4.33
N TYR A 53 15.73 -6.27 -3.47
CA TYR A 53 14.63 -5.31 -3.38
C TYR A 53 14.70 -4.54 -2.07
N SER A 54 14.55 -3.22 -2.12
CA SER A 54 14.35 -2.37 -0.94
C SER A 54 12.88 -1.98 -0.82
N LEU A 55 12.30 -2.14 0.37
CA LEU A 55 10.89 -1.87 0.65
C LEU A 55 10.74 -0.84 1.78
N THR A 56 9.67 -0.06 1.70
CA THR A 56 9.19 0.80 2.80
C THR A 56 7.85 0.26 3.29
N VAL A 57 7.71 0.07 4.60
CA VAL A 57 6.53 -0.53 5.24
C VAL A 57 5.88 0.48 6.17
N HIS A 58 4.58 0.69 5.99
CA HIS A 58 3.76 1.56 6.82
C HIS A 58 2.61 0.79 7.45
N ARG A 59 2.36 0.95 8.74
CA ARG A 59 1.20 0.38 9.42
C ARG A 59 0.02 1.35 9.38
N TYR A 60 -1.10 0.91 8.83
CA TYR A 60 -2.34 1.64 8.82
C TYR A 60 -3.26 1.13 9.92
N PHE A 61 -3.84 2.06 10.69
CA PHE A 61 -4.81 1.74 11.73
C PHE A 61 -6.21 2.07 11.21
N CYS A 62 -7.07 1.08 11.08
CA CYS A 62 -8.38 1.23 10.43
C CYS A 62 -9.23 2.33 11.10
N GLY A 63 -9.21 2.43 12.43
CA GLY A 63 -9.92 3.48 13.17
C GLY A 63 -9.38 4.92 13.00
N LYS A 64 -8.27 5.11 12.28
CA LYS A 64 -7.74 6.45 11.91
C LYS A 64 -8.06 6.84 10.48
N ILE A 65 -8.50 5.89 9.64
CA ILE A 65 -8.88 6.15 8.26
C ILE A 65 -10.33 6.63 8.29
N PRO A 66 -10.68 7.76 7.66
CA PRO A 66 -12.06 8.22 7.62
C PRO A 66 -12.94 7.24 6.86
N ASP A 67 -14.09 6.87 7.44
CA ASP A 67 -15.09 6.00 6.81
C ASP A 67 -15.74 6.62 5.57
N THR A 68 -15.64 7.94 5.43
CA THR A 68 -16.15 8.64 4.26
C THR A 68 -15.17 8.47 3.10
N PRO A 69 -15.57 7.81 2.01
CA PRO A 69 -14.72 7.71 0.83
C PRO A 69 -14.42 9.11 0.31
N PRO A 70 -13.16 9.41 -0.06
CA PRO A 70 -12.81 10.74 -0.54
C PRO A 70 -13.51 11.05 -1.86
N ASP A 71 -13.86 12.31 -2.11
CA ASP A 71 -14.65 12.74 -3.28
C ASP A 71 -14.14 12.22 -4.63
N TRP A 72 -12.82 12.03 -4.78
CA TRP A 72 -12.23 11.49 -6.00
C TRP A 72 -12.57 10.02 -6.24
N TYR A 73 -12.78 9.24 -5.17
CA TYR A 73 -13.16 7.83 -5.21
C TYR A 73 -14.60 7.66 -5.71
N LEU A 74 -15.49 8.58 -5.31
CA LEU A 74 -16.89 8.60 -5.76
C LEU A 74 -17.06 9.08 -7.21
N LYS A 75 -16.07 9.80 -7.76
CA LYS A 75 -16.14 10.41 -9.10
C LYS A 75 -15.65 9.51 -10.21
N LYS A 76 -14.97 8.39 -9.91
CA LYS A 76 -14.35 7.53 -10.92
C LYS A 76 -14.71 6.07 -10.66
N ASN A 77 -15.78 5.61 -11.30
CA ASN A 77 -16.08 4.18 -11.37
C ASN A 77 -14.96 3.47 -12.14
N TRP A 78 -14.32 2.51 -11.47
CA TRP A 78 -13.33 1.64 -12.09
C TRP A 78 -13.98 0.77 -13.19
N PRO A 79 -13.27 0.47 -14.30
CA PRO A 79 -11.95 0.95 -14.68
C PRO A 79 -12.00 2.32 -15.37
N PHE A 80 -11.10 3.23 -14.97
CA PHE A 80 -11.01 4.57 -15.54
C PHE A 80 -10.00 4.59 -16.70
N TRP A 81 -10.49 4.79 -17.94
CA TRP A 81 -9.67 4.98 -19.14
C TRP A 81 -9.80 6.44 -19.59
N PRO A 82 -8.76 7.29 -19.42
CA PRO A 82 -8.81 8.71 -19.76
C PRO A 82 -9.16 9.00 -21.23
N GLU A 83 -8.89 8.03 -22.11
CA GLU A 83 -9.05 8.13 -23.55
C GLU A 83 -10.52 8.16 -24.01
N MET A 84 -11.46 7.67 -23.19
CA MET A 84 -12.88 7.62 -23.53
C MET A 84 -13.58 8.98 -23.43
N ASP A 85 -13.15 9.84 -22.50
CA ASP A 85 -13.73 11.19 -22.33
C ASP A 85 -13.40 12.10 -23.53
N ALA A 86 -12.28 11.86 -24.21
CA ALA A 86 -11.86 12.62 -25.39
C ALA A 86 -12.68 12.30 -26.65
N GLN A 87 -13.29 11.11 -26.73
CA GLN A 87 -14.12 10.69 -27.87
C GLN A 87 -15.60 11.09 -27.73
N GLN A 88 -16.08 11.37 -26.52
CA GLN A 88 -17.47 11.82 -26.30
C GLN A 88 -17.64 13.35 -26.38
N ALA A 89 -16.54 14.09 -26.42
CA ALA A 89 -16.52 15.54 -26.56
C ALA A 89 -16.31 16.02 -28.02
N SER A 90 -16.29 15.11 -29.00
CA SER A 90 -16.17 15.39 -30.44
C SER A 90 -17.44 15.05 -31.21
#